data_AF-A0A3D5I477-F1
#
_entry.id   AF-A0A3D5I477-F1
#
_cell.length_a   1.000
_cell.length_b   1.000
_cell.length_c   1.000
_cell.angle_alpha   90.00
_cell.angle_beta   90.00
_cell.angle_gamma   90.00
#
_symmetry.space_group_name_H-M   'P 1'
#
loop_
_entity.id
_entity.type
_entity.pdbx_description
1 polymer ?
#
loop_
_entity_poly.entity_id
_entity_poly.type
_entity_poly.pdbx_seq_one_letter_code
_entity_poly.pdbx_strand_id
1 'polypeptide(L)'
;AAYTALLNDAGKLIDDAITFRLDAPSSRLYAAGWLICTGGGSGLDMLMQTARDPGHHFDVNLHVDDDLHCLMIQGPAAAGVITSLFGDDTPASYRKFGHGLARLADTSVLVARTSYSGEDGFEIFAYPDTAQTIWNTLLRQHADTVSPAGFTALNIARIEAGLLFFGQDMTGQETPAELGLDFIVDAEKTDFRGRKNYLACHKSPRIMTMGVVLEDGPGF
;
A
#
# COMPACT_ATOMS: atom_id res chain seq x y z
N ALA A 1 -4.63 7.68 -4.08
CA ALA A 1 -3.40 6.98 -3.70
C ALA A 1 -2.58 6.69 -4.94
N ALA A 2 -1.29 6.40 -4.78
CA ALA A 2 -0.42 5.92 -5.85
C ALA A 2 0.48 4.81 -5.29
N TYR A 3 0.74 3.78 -6.09
CA TYR A 3 1.78 2.80 -5.82
C TYR A 3 3.12 3.37 -6.30
N THR A 4 4.11 3.46 -5.41
CA THR A 4 5.34 4.22 -5.61
C THR A 4 6.57 3.42 -5.22
N ALA A 5 7.64 3.52 -6.00
CA ALA A 5 8.94 2.93 -5.67
C ALA A 5 9.81 3.92 -4.87
N LEU A 6 10.55 3.40 -3.88
CA LEU A 6 11.60 4.13 -3.18
C LEU A 6 12.95 3.57 -3.65
N LEU A 7 13.76 4.41 -4.29
CA LEU A 7 15.05 4.02 -4.84
C LEU A 7 16.21 4.60 -4.03
N ASN A 8 17.30 3.84 -3.93
CA ASN A 8 18.59 4.39 -3.52
C ASN A 8 19.30 5.10 -4.68
N ASP A 9 20.46 5.71 -4.40
CA ASP A 9 21.24 6.43 -5.41
C ASP A 9 21.71 5.54 -6.57
N ALA A 10 21.87 4.23 -6.35
CA ALA A 10 22.22 3.27 -7.39
C ALA A 10 21.03 2.88 -8.31
N GLY A 11 19.83 3.43 -8.06
CA GLY A 11 18.61 3.12 -8.82
C GLY A 11 18.00 1.77 -8.46
N LYS A 12 18.36 1.20 -7.30
CA LYS A 12 17.78 -0.06 -6.79
C LYS A 12 16.56 0.23 -5.93
N LEU A 13 15.53 -0.61 -6.04
CA LEU A 13 14.31 -0.51 -5.25
C LEU A 13 14.61 -1.00 -3.84
N ILE A 14 14.65 -0.07 -2.88
CA ILE A 14 14.94 -0.36 -1.47
C ILE A 14 13.67 -0.47 -0.62
N ASP A 15 12.53 -0.07 -1.17
CA ASP A 15 11.20 -0.22 -0.62
C ASP A 15 10.16 0.15 -1.68
N ASP A 16 8.92 -0.19 -1.42
CA ASP A 16 7.75 0.26 -2.14
C ASP A 16 6.69 0.79 -1.16
N ALA A 17 5.77 1.61 -1.67
CA ALA A 17 4.77 2.23 -0.81
C ALA A 17 3.47 2.53 -1.54
N ILE A 18 2.38 2.54 -0.77
CA ILE A 18 1.15 3.22 -1.18
C ILE A 18 1.16 4.61 -0.56
N THR A 19 1.19 5.63 -1.41
CA THR A 19 1.25 7.04 -1.01
C THR A 19 -0.12 7.71 -1.19
N PHE A 20 -0.61 8.35 -0.14
CA PHE A 20 -1.87 9.09 -0.11
C PHE A 20 -1.58 10.57 0.07
N ARG A 21 -2.08 11.40 -0.85
CA ARG A 21 -2.20 12.85 -0.62
C ARG A 21 -3.49 13.11 0.13
N LEU A 22 -3.41 13.69 1.31
CA LEU A 22 -4.56 13.97 2.15
C LEU A 22 -5.20 15.30 1.72
N ASP A 23 -6.54 15.33 1.66
CA ASP A 23 -7.28 16.56 1.46
C ASP A 23 -7.33 17.38 2.76
N ALA A 24 -7.91 18.59 2.72
CA ALA A 24 -7.91 19.46 3.89
C ALA A 24 -8.63 18.85 5.12
N PRO A 25 -9.79 18.18 4.98
CA PRO A 25 -10.40 17.45 6.10
C PRO A 25 -9.52 16.32 6.64
N SER A 26 -9.02 15.43 5.78
CA SER A 26 -8.16 14.32 6.19
C SER A 26 -6.89 14.82 6.86
N SER A 27 -6.30 15.89 6.35
CA SER A 27 -5.08 16.46 6.91
C SER A 27 -5.25 17.00 8.31
N ARG A 28 -6.45 17.49 8.66
CA ARG A 28 -6.77 17.93 10.02
C ARG A 28 -6.94 16.75 10.96
N LEU A 29 -7.60 15.69 10.48
CA LEU A 29 -7.87 14.49 11.28
C LEU A 29 -6.57 13.77 11.67
N TYR A 30 -5.64 13.62 10.71
CA TYR A 30 -4.38 12.89 10.92
C TYR A 30 -3.16 13.79 11.18
N ALA A 31 -3.36 15.11 11.29
CA ALA A 31 -2.29 16.09 11.43
C ALA A 31 -1.15 15.94 10.40
N ALA A 32 -1.47 15.51 9.17
CA ALA A 32 -0.50 15.18 8.13
C ALA A 32 -1.01 15.60 6.74
N GLY A 33 -0.12 16.06 5.85
CA GLY A 33 -0.48 16.30 4.44
C GLY A 33 -0.44 15.05 3.56
N TRP A 34 0.28 14.02 4.03
CA TRP A 34 0.52 12.77 3.33
C TRP A 34 0.49 11.61 4.32
N LEU A 35 -0.07 10.49 3.88
CA LEU A 35 0.09 9.19 4.54
C LEU A 35 0.89 8.29 3.58
N ILE A 36 1.91 7.62 4.09
CA ILE A 36 2.78 6.75 3.30
C ILE A 36 2.84 5.40 4.00
N CYS A 37 2.26 4.39 3.37
CA CYS A 37 2.33 3.01 3.84
C CYS A 37 3.50 2.34 3.14
N THR A 38 4.65 2.25 3.82
CA THR A 38 5.85 1.58 3.30
C THR A 38 5.75 0.07 3.46
N GLY A 39 6.52 -0.67 2.66
CA GLY A 39 6.73 -2.09 2.83
C GLY A 39 7.71 -2.40 3.97
N GLY A 40 8.36 -3.56 3.87
CA GLY A 40 9.35 -4.04 4.84
C GLY A 40 10.80 -3.60 4.55
N GLY A 41 10.99 -2.62 3.66
CA GLY A 41 12.30 -2.17 3.21
C GLY A 41 12.95 -1.13 4.10
N SER A 42 13.98 -0.46 3.55
CA SER A 42 14.71 0.63 4.22
C SER A 42 14.19 2.02 3.81
N GLY A 43 12.99 2.08 3.22
CA GLY A 43 12.41 3.29 2.67
C GLY A 43 12.12 4.35 3.74
N LEU A 44 11.56 3.93 4.88
CA LEU A 44 11.28 4.82 6.00
C LEU A 44 12.57 5.46 6.55
N ASP A 45 13.61 4.65 6.80
CA ASP A 45 14.91 5.13 7.29
C ASP A 45 15.52 6.12 6.30
N MET A 46 15.47 5.80 5.00
CA MET A 46 15.96 6.69 3.95
C MET A 46 15.21 8.02 3.95
N LEU A 47 13.87 8.00 4.06
CA LEU A 47 13.06 9.21 4.11
C LEU A 47 13.39 10.07 5.33
N MET A 48 13.53 9.46 6.52
CA MET A 48 13.92 10.15 7.74
C MET A 48 15.32 10.77 7.65
N GLN A 49 16.29 10.04 7.10
CA GLN A 49 17.65 10.55 6.90
C GLN A 49 17.64 11.74 5.93
N THR A 50 16.91 11.62 4.82
CA THR A 50 16.81 12.66 3.79
C THR A 50 16.14 13.93 4.31
N ALA A 51 15.11 13.79 5.14
CA ALA A 51 14.43 14.94 5.75
C ALA A 51 15.30 15.69 6.78
N ARG A 52 16.28 15.02 7.38
CA ARG A 52 17.19 15.59 8.39
C ARG A 52 18.52 16.08 7.82
N ASP A 53 18.83 15.73 6.57
CA ASP A 53 20.07 16.12 5.92
C ASP A 53 20.09 17.63 5.67
N PRO A 54 21.04 18.40 6.25
CA PRO A 54 21.11 19.84 6.04
C PRO A 54 21.40 20.25 4.59
N GLY A 55 21.90 19.33 3.75
CA GLY A 55 22.05 19.52 2.31
C GLY A 55 20.73 19.47 1.53
N HIS A 56 19.66 18.99 2.17
CA HIS A 56 18.30 18.93 1.63
C HIS A 56 17.39 19.90 2.39
N HIS A 57 17.04 21.03 1.77
CA HIS A 57 16.20 22.06 2.39
C HIS A 57 14.69 21.72 2.29
N PHE A 58 14.28 20.61 2.90
CA PHE A 58 12.86 20.24 2.99
C PHE A 58 12.23 20.77 4.28
N ASP A 59 11.13 21.52 4.16
CA ASP A 59 10.28 21.91 5.29
C ASP A 59 9.21 20.83 5.53
N VAL A 60 9.65 19.70 6.09
CA VAL A 60 8.80 18.52 6.34
C VAL A 60 9.11 17.93 7.71
N ASN A 61 8.07 17.43 8.37
CA ASN A 61 8.21 16.59 9.56
C ASN A 61 7.66 15.19 9.24
N LEU A 62 8.41 14.15 9.61
CA LEU A 62 8.00 12.76 9.43
C LEU A 62 7.70 12.17 10.81
N HIS A 63 6.52 11.58 10.93
CA HIS A 63 6.06 10.90 12.14
C HIS A 63 5.70 9.46 11.79
N VAL A 64 6.19 8.51 12.58
CA VAL A 64 5.76 7.11 12.52
C VAL A 64 4.60 6.97 13.48
N ASP A 65 3.46 6.51 12.96
CA ASP A 65 2.24 6.34 13.74
C ASP A 65 1.95 4.84 13.88
N ASP A 66 2.27 4.30 15.06
CA ASP A 66 1.97 2.90 15.41
C ASP A 66 0.54 2.72 15.95
N ASP A 67 -0.20 3.82 16.18
CA ASP A 67 -1.58 3.81 16.69
C ASP A 67 -2.62 3.85 15.56
N LEU A 68 -2.22 4.25 14.33
CA LEU A 68 -3.09 4.21 13.16
C LEU A 68 -3.12 2.80 12.55
N HIS A 69 -4.24 2.10 12.71
CA HIS A 69 -4.40 0.75 12.18
C HIS A 69 -5.03 0.74 10.78
N CYS A 70 -4.67 -0.26 9.98
CA CYS A 70 -5.28 -0.51 8.67
C CYS A 70 -6.06 -1.82 8.68
N LEU A 71 -7.38 -1.74 8.50
CA LEU A 71 -8.26 -2.90 8.33
C LEU A 71 -8.54 -3.10 6.84
N MET A 72 -8.28 -4.29 6.32
CA MET A 72 -8.46 -4.62 4.91
C MET A 72 -9.71 -5.48 4.70
N ILE A 73 -10.62 -5.04 3.84
CA ILE A 73 -11.77 -5.82 3.37
C ILE A 73 -11.55 -6.13 1.90
N GLN A 74 -11.31 -7.41 1.61
CA GLN A 74 -10.84 -7.87 0.31
C GLN A 74 -11.77 -8.97 -0.21
N GLY A 75 -12.15 -8.90 -1.49
CA GLY A 75 -13.00 -9.89 -2.14
C GLY A 75 -14.27 -9.30 -2.79
N PRO A 76 -15.04 -10.14 -3.51
CA PRO A 76 -16.16 -9.69 -4.33
C PRO A 76 -17.32 -9.06 -3.54
N ALA A 77 -17.44 -9.36 -2.25
CA ALA A 77 -18.45 -8.77 -1.37
C ALA A 77 -18.01 -7.43 -0.75
N ALA A 78 -16.75 -7.00 -0.94
CA ALA A 78 -16.16 -5.88 -0.21
C ALA A 78 -16.94 -4.57 -0.39
N ALA A 79 -17.36 -4.24 -1.61
CA ALA A 79 -18.14 -3.02 -1.87
C ALA A 79 -19.48 -3.02 -1.11
N GLY A 80 -20.18 -4.15 -1.04
CA GLY A 80 -21.44 -4.28 -0.29
C GLY A 80 -21.24 -4.16 1.22
N VAL A 81 -20.15 -4.73 1.74
CA VAL A 81 -19.77 -4.60 3.16
C VAL A 81 -19.43 -3.14 3.51
N ILE A 82 -18.68 -2.45 2.64
CA ILE A 82 -18.36 -1.03 2.81
C ILE A 82 -19.62 -0.16 2.79
N THR A 83 -20.55 -0.39 1.85
CA THR A 83 -21.85 0.30 1.86
C THR A 83 -22.64 0.01 3.14
N SER A 84 -22.60 -1.22 3.67
CA SER A 84 -23.28 -1.55 4.93
C SER A 84 -22.68 -0.80 6.13
N LEU A 85 -21.35 -0.69 6.20
CA LEU A 85 -20.65 -0.01 7.29
C LEU A 85 -20.85 1.50 7.28
N PHE A 86 -20.81 2.12 6.11
CA PHE A 86 -20.82 3.59 5.96
C PHE A 86 -22.17 4.14 5.46
N GLY A 87 -23.12 3.28 5.08
CA GLY A 87 -24.42 3.67 4.56
C GLY A 87 -24.31 4.28 3.16
N ASP A 88 -25.03 5.39 2.95
CA ASP A 88 -25.01 6.16 1.68
C ASP A 88 -23.70 6.93 1.47
N ASP A 89 -22.75 6.84 2.40
CA ASP A 89 -21.43 7.40 2.20
C ASP A 89 -20.78 6.76 0.96
N THR A 90 -20.02 7.58 0.26
CA THR A 90 -19.53 7.25 -1.08
C THR A 90 -18.31 6.33 -1.22
N PRO A 91 -17.67 5.74 -0.18
CA PRO A 91 -16.46 4.94 -0.38
C PRO A 91 -16.60 3.79 -1.38
N ALA A 92 -17.74 3.08 -1.40
CA ALA A 92 -17.97 2.01 -2.37
C ALA A 92 -17.91 2.49 -3.84
N SER A 93 -18.18 3.77 -4.08
CA SER A 93 -18.11 4.41 -5.40
C SER A 93 -16.72 4.91 -5.77
N TYR A 94 -15.75 4.87 -4.85
CA TYR A 94 -14.38 5.29 -5.15
C TYR A 94 -13.84 4.48 -6.33
N ARG A 95 -13.17 5.15 -7.26
CA ARG A 95 -12.37 4.48 -8.29
C ARG A 95 -11.23 3.69 -7.63
N LYS A 96 -10.61 2.74 -8.35
CA LYS A 96 -9.38 2.09 -7.89
C LYS A 96 -8.32 3.15 -7.53
N PHE A 97 -7.64 2.97 -6.39
CA PHE A 97 -6.75 3.96 -5.78
C PHE A 97 -7.42 5.30 -5.38
N GLY A 98 -8.74 5.38 -5.40
CA GLY A 98 -9.50 6.49 -4.81
C GLY A 98 -9.53 6.36 -3.29
N HIS A 99 -9.49 7.50 -2.59
CA HIS A 99 -9.48 7.55 -1.14
C HIS A 99 -10.14 8.83 -0.64
N GLY A 100 -10.67 8.80 0.59
CA GLY A 100 -11.33 9.93 1.22
C GLY A 100 -11.84 9.59 2.63
N LEU A 101 -12.28 10.60 3.37
CA LEU A 101 -12.93 10.35 4.65
C LEU A 101 -14.32 9.74 4.44
N ALA A 102 -14.64 8.78 5.30
CA ALA A 102 -15.96 8.21 5.46
C ALA A 102 -16.40 8.33 6.93
N ARG A 103 -17.67 8.63 7.15
CA ARG A 103 -18.24 8.78 8.49
C ARG A 103 -18.74 7.45 9.00
N LEU A 104 -18.26 7.06 10.18
CA LEU A 104 -18.77 5.90 10.91
C LEU A 104 -19.35 6.40 12.23
N ALA A 105 -20.68 6.37 12.35
CA ALA A 105 -21.38 6.97 13.48
C ALA A 105 -20.96 8.44 13.75
N ASP A 106 -20.29 8.70 14.85
CA ASP A 106 -19.80 10.00 15.30
C ASP A 106 -18.31 10.24 15.02
N THR A 107 -17.62 9.28 14.41
CA THR A 107 -16.20 9.39 14.01
C THR A 107 -16.03 9.40 12.49
N SER A 108 -14.82 9.71 12.04
CA SER A 108 -14.42 9.65 10.64
C SER A 108 -13.15 8.83 10.50
N VAL A 109 -13.07 8.07 9.42
CA VAL A 109 -11.93 7.22 9.08
C VAL A 109 -11.54 7.47 7.63
N LEU A 110 -10.27 7.24 7.29
CA LEU A 110 -9.84 7.30 5.90
C LEU A 110 -10.12 5.95 5.27
N VAL A 111 -10.85 5.94 4.15
CA VAL A 111 -11.10 4.73 3.37
C VAL A 111 -10.43 4.88 2.02
N ALA A 112 -9.73 3.84 1.58
CA ALA A 112 -9.12 3.76 0.26
C ALA A 112 -9.57 2.49 -0.46
N ARG A 113 -9.84 2.59 -1.77
CA ARG A 113 -10.12 1.42 -2.61
C ARG A 113 -8.82 0.86 -3.17
N THR A 114 -8.08 0.21 -2.28
CA THR A 114 -6.78 -0.43 -2.48
C THR A 114 -6.86 -1.89 -2.01
N SER A 115 -6.03 -2.74 -2.63
CA SER A 115 -6.06 -4.19 -2.42
C SER A 115 -4.66 -4.76 -2.50
N TYR A 116 -4.41 -5.76 -1.66
CA TYR A 116 -3.20 -6.57 -1.66
C TYR A 116 -3.50 -8.07 -1.86
N SER A 117 -4.71 -8.43 -2.28
CA SER A 117 -5.12 -9.83 -2.53
C SER A 117 -5.33 -10.15 -4.01
N GLY A 118 -5.25 -9.15 -4.90
CA GLY A 118 -5.64 -9.29 -6.31
C GLY A 118 -7.14 -9.11 -6.58
N GLU A 119 -7.96 -9.20 -5.55
CA GLU A 119 -9.40 -8.93 -5.62
C GLU A 119 -9.70 -7.42 -5.50
N ASP A 120 -10.94 -7.03 -5.78
CA ASP A 120 -11.42 -5.70 -5.35
C ASP A 120 -11.44 -5.63 -3.82
N GLY A 121 -11.24 -4.44 -3.28
CA GLY A 121 -11.10 -4.28 -1.84
C GLY A 121 -10.85 -2.87 -1.37
N PHE A 122 -10.90 -2.72 -0.06
CA PHE A 122 -10.79 -1.47 0.63
C PHE A 122 -9.89 -1.58 1.86
N GLU A 123 -9.17 -0.51 2.13
CA GLU A 123 -8.38 -0.27 3.33
C GLU A 123 -9.05 0.82 4.15
N ILE A 124 -9.24 0.56 5.44
CA ILE A 124 -9.82 1.50 6.39
C ILE A 124 -8.76 1.83 7.43
N PHE A 125 -8.31 3.09 7.44
CA PHE A 125 -7.37 3.60 8.42
C PHE A 125 -8.12 4.21 9.60
N ALA A 126 -7.91 3.68 10.79
CA ALA A 126 -8.63 4.06 11.99
C ALA A 126 -7.76 3.93 13.25
N TYR A 127 -7.96 4.84 14.20
CA TYR A 127 -7.37 4.75 15.54
C TYR A 127 -8.01 3.62 16.37
N PRO A 128 -7.36 3.16 17.47
CA PRO A 128 -7.61 1.86 18.11
C PRO A 128 -9.08 1.56 18.43
N ASP A 129 -9.78 2.47 19.12
CA ASP A 129 -11.16 2.26 19.54
C ASP A 129 -12.12 2.11 18.34
N THR A 130 -11.87 2.89 17.28
CA THR A 130 -12.67 2.84 16.05
C THR A 130 -12.35 1.56 15.28
N ALA A 131 -11.09 1.18 15.16
CA ALA A 131 -10.68 -0.06 14.52
C ALA A 131 -11.31 -1.28 15.20
N GLN A 132 -11.28 -1.35 16.53
CA GLN A 132 -11.92 -2.43 17.29
C GLN A 132 -13.44 -2.46 17.07
N THR A 133 -14.08 -1.29 17.00
CA THR A 133 -15.52 -1.18 16.72
C THR A 133 -15.85 -1.72 15.32
N ILE A 134 -15.07 -1.36 14.30
CA ILE A 134 -15.24 -1.85 12.92
C ILE A 134 -15.07 -3.37 12.89
N TRP A 135 -13.98 -3.89 13.45
CA TRP A 135 -13.70 -5.32 13.51
C TRP A 135 -14.86 -6.11 14.14
N ASN A 136 -15.30 -5.71 15.33
CA ASN A 136 -16.41 -6.37 16.02
C ASN A 136 -17.75 -6.22 15.30
N THR A 137 -17.95 -5.16 14.53
CA THR A 137 -19.16 -4.95 13.73
C THR A 137 -19.18 -5.90 12.54
N LEU A 138 -18.06 -6.01 11.82
CA LEU A 138 -17.90 -6.95 10.71
C LEU A 138 -18.18 -8.39 11.14
N LEU A 139 -17.56 -8.85 12.24
CA LEU A 139 -17.74 -10.23 12.70
C LEU A 139 -19.14 -10.53 13.23
N ARG A 140 -19.91 -9.52 13.62
CA ARG A 140 -21.30 -9.71 14.08
C ARG A 140 -22.32 -9.59 12.96
N GLN A 141 -22.18 -8.60 12.08
CA GLN A 141 -23.19 -8.29 11.07
C GLN A 141 -22.92 -8.95 9.72
N HIS A 142 -21.67 -9.35 9.46
CA HIS A 142 -21.23 -9.89 8.18
C HIS A 142 -20.61 -11.29 8.32
N ALA A 143 -20.88 -12.02 9.41
CA ALA A 143 -20.31 -13.34 9.68
C ALA A 143 -20.48 -14.37 8.53
N ASP A 144 -21.58 -14.28 7.79
CA ASP A 144 -21.88 -15.18 6.66
C ASP A 144 -21.17 -14.76 5.35
N THR A 145 -20.50 -13.61 5.33
CA THR A 145 -19.90 -13.01 4.13
C THR A 145 -18.44 -12.59 4.30
N VAL A 146 -17.99 -12.35 5.53
CA VAL A 146 -16.65 -11.89 5.89
C VAL A 146 -16.10 -12.86 6.93
N SER A 147 -14.83 -13.22 6.78
CA SER A 147 -14.09 -14.04 7.73
C SER A 147 -12.70 -13.44 7.98
N PRO A 148 -12.17 -13.52 9.21
CA PRO A 148 -10.79 -13.16 9.47
C PRO A 148 -9.83 -13.97 8.59
N ALA A 149 -8.90 -13.28 7.94
CA ALA A 149 -7.79 -13.89 7.21
C ALA A 149 -6.47 -13.46 7.85
N GLY A 150 -5.62 -14.45 8.15
CA GLY A 150 -4.26 -14.18 8.62
C GLY A 150 -3.30 -13.91 7.47
N PHE A 151 -2.09 -13.50 7.82
CA PHE A 151 -1.05 -13.17 6.85
C PHE A 151 -0.70 -14.34 5.92
N THR A 152 -0.77 -15.59 6.39
CA THR A 152 -0.51 -16.78 5.55
C THR A 152 -1.48 -16.88 4.37
N ALA A 153 -2.78 -16.65 4.60
CA ALA A 153 -3.78 -16.68 3.53
C ALA A 153 -3.59 -15.50 2.56
N LEU A 154 -3.31 -14.31 3.10
CA LEU A 154 -2.98 -13.13 2.29
C LEU A 154 -1.73 -13.37 1.44
N ASN A 155 -0.71 -14.05 1.99
CA ASN A 155 0.52 -14.37 1.28
C ASN A 155 0.27 -15.31 0.08
N ILE A 156 -0.72 -16.19 0.14
CA ILE A 156 -1.13 -17.01 -1.01
C ILE A 156 -1.80 -16.12 -2.05
N ALA A 157 -2.83 -15.37 -1.66
CA ALA A 157 -3.60 -14.52 -2.57
C ALA A 157 -2.72 -13.48 -3.30
N ARG A 158 -1.80 -12.83 -2.58
CA ARG A 158 -0.89 -11.84 -3.16
C ARG A 158 0.08 -12.46 -4.17
N ILE A 159 0.53 -13.71 -3.94
CA ILE A 159 1.39 -14.45 -4.90
C ILE A 159 0.60 -14.75 -6.17
N GLU A 160 -0.62 -15.26 -6.03
CA GLU A 160 -1.52 -15.54 -7.18
C GLU A 160 -1.82 -14.27 -7.98
N ALA A 161 -1.90 -13.12 -7.30
CA ALA A 161 -2.08 -11.81 -7.91
C ALA A 161 -0.81 -11.18 -8.51
N GLY A 162 0.37 -11.80 -8.33
CA GLY A 162 1.65 -11.27 -8.78
C GLY A 162 2.10 -10.01 -8.02
N LEU A 163 1.64 -9.83 -6.78
CA LEU A 163 2.03 -8.72 -5.92
C LEU A 163 3.28 -9.08 -5.11
N LEU A 164 4.28 -8.20 -5.19
CA LEU A 164 5.59 -8.43 -4.56
C LEU A 164 5.58 -8.02 -3.10
N PHE A 165 6.39 -8.69 -2.28
CA PHE A 165 6.59 -8.39 -0.89
C PHE A 165 8.09 -8.19 -0.59
N PHE A 166 8.42 -7.01 -0.03
CA PHE A 166 9.80 -6.70 0.32
C PHE A 166 10.33 -7.67 1.39
N GLY A 167 11.57 -8.13 1.20
CA GLY A 167 12.20 -9.16 2.02
C GLY A 167 11.92 -10.59 1.54
N GLN A 168 10.97 -10.81 0.64
CA GLN A 168 10.73 -12.11 -0.01
C GLN A 168 11.04 -12.06 -1.51
N ASP A 169 10.35 -11.19 -2.25
CA ASP A 169 10.50 -11.08 -3.70
C ASP A 169 11.45 -9.95 -4.12
N MET A 170 11.74 -9.03 -3.19
CA MET A 170 12.57 -7.85 -3.38
C MET A 170 13.57 -7.73 -2.23
N THR A 171 14.84 -7.45 -2.50
CA THR A 171 15.91 -7.49 -1.48
C THR A 171 16.65 -6.16 -1.31
N GLY A 172 16.37 -5.17 -2.16
CA GLY A 172 17.16 -3.94 -2.23
C GLY A 172 18.27 -3.98 -3.28
N GLN A 173 18.45 -5.09 -3.98
CA GLN A 173 19.51 -5.28 -4.98
C GLN A 173 19.01 -5.19 -6.42
N GLU A 174 17.70 -5.26 -6.61
CA GLU A 174 17.01 -5.26 -7.90
C GLU A 174 16.59 -3.84 -8.29
N THR A 175 16.57 -3.54 -9.59
CA THR A 175 15.89 -2.35 -10.11
C THR A 175 14.39 -2.61 -10.24
N PRO A 176 13.54 -1.57 -10.28
CA PRO A 176 12.12 -1.73 -10.62
C PRO A 176 11.90 -2.54 -11.91
N ALA A 177 12.68 -2.30 -12.97
CA ALA A 177 12.58 -3.06 -14.22
C ALA A 177 12.93 -4.56 -14.05
N GLU A 178 13.94 -4.90 -13.23
CA GLU A 178 14.29 -6.29 -12.92
C GLU A 178 13.15 -7.02 -12.18
N LEU A 179 12.33 -6.28 -11.42
CA LEU A 179 11.17 -6.77 -10.69
C LEU A 179 9.85 -6.73 -11.49
N GLY A 180 9.87 -6.25 -12.74
CA GLY A 180 8.64 -6.02 -13.52
C GLY A 180 7.80 -4.83 -13.04
N LEU A 181 8.38 -3.96 -12.20
CA LEU A 181 7.76 -2.77 -11.62
C LEU A 181 8.14 -1.46 -12.35
N ASP A 182 8.57 -1.49 -13.61
CA ASP A 182 8.89 -0.26 -14.36
C ASP A 182 7.67 0.68 -14.47
N PHE A 183 6.45 0.12 -14.45
CA PHE A 183 5.20 0.87 -14.57
C PHE A 183 4.92 1.84 -13.40
N ILE A 184 5.61 1.70 -12.26
CA ILE A 184 5.50 2.65 -11.13
C ILE A 184 6.61 3.70 -11.11
N VAL A 185 7.48 3.71 -12.11
CA VAL A 185 8.51 4.72 -12.27
C VAL A 185 8.15 5.66 -13.41
N ASP A 186 7.91 6.92 -13.09
CA ASP A 186 7.76 7.97 -14.09
C ASP A 186 9.14 8.40 -14.62
N ALA A 187 9.54 7.84 -15.77
CA ALA A 187 10.82 8.15 -16.41
C ALA A 187 10.92 9.62 -16.89
N GLU A 188 9.78 10.26 -17.15
CA GLU A 188 9.69 11.65 -17.62
C GLU A 188 9.77 12.64 -16.46
N LYS A 189 9.52 12.19 -15.21
CA LYS A 189 9.71 13.01 -14.01
C LYS A 189 11.14 13.56 -14.01
N THR A 190 11.26 14.88 -13.86
CA THR A 190 12.53 15.59 -14.00
C THR A 190 13.57 15.21 -12.95
N ASP A 191 13.11 14.89 -11.73
CA ASP A 191 13.99 14.54 -10.62
C ASP A 191 13.36 13.53 -9.65
N PHE A 192 14.19 12.56 -9.24
CA PHE A 192 13.96 11.62 -8.15
C PHE A 192 15.27 10.90 -7.81
N ARG A 193 15.42 10.45 -6.56
CA ARG A 193 16.61 9.72 -6.11
C ARG A 193 16.85 8.48 -6.97
N GLY A 194 18.09 8.25 -7.39
CA GLY A 194 18.45 7.11 -8.22
C GLY A 194 18.08 7.23 -9.71
N ARG A 195 17.39 8.31 -10.14
CA ARG A 195 16.92 8.49 -11.52
C ARG A 195 17.97 8.21 -12.58
N LYS A 196 19.13 8.86 -12.49
CA LYS A 196 20.20 8.73 -13.49
C LYS A 196 20.63 7.28 -13.66
N ASN A 197 20.86 6.58 -12.56
CA ASN A 197 21.37 5.21 -12.56
C ASN A 197 20.30 4.21 -12.97
N TYR A 198 19.06 4.42 -12.54
CA TYR A 198 17.91 3.65 -13.02
C TYR A 198 17.72 3.77 -14.53
N LEU A 199 17.63 5.00 -15.04
CA LEU A 199 17.40 5.26 -16.47
C LEU A 199 18.54 4.74 -17.37
N ALA A 200 19.76 4.63 -16.83
CA ALA A 200 20.89 4.08 -17.58
C ALA A 200 20.75 2.58 -17.88
N CYS A 201 19.97 1.82 -17.10
CA CYS A 201 19.88 0.37 -17.23
C CYS A 201 18.46 -0.20 -17.34
N HIS A 202 17.40 0.58 -17.09
CA HIS A 202 16.03 0.03 -17.00
C HIS A 202 15.52 -0.66 -18.27
N LYS A 203 16.04 -0.30 -19.45
CA LYS A 203 15.70 -0.93 -20.74
C LYS A 203 16.44 -2.25 -21.01
N SER A 204 17.37 -2.65 -20.15
CA SER A 204 18.17 -3.86 -20.30
C SER A 204 18.40 -4.50 -18.92
N PRO A 205 17.33 -5.01 -18.28
CA PRO A 205 17.42 -5.61 -16.96
C PRO A 205 18.30 -6.87 -17.00
N ARG A 206 19.10 -7.10 -15.95
CA ARG A 206 20.03 -8.25 -15.89
C ARG A 206 19.31 -9.55 -15.55
N ILE A 207 18.23 -9.43 -14.78
CA ILE A 207 17.36 -10.50 -14.31
C ILE A 207 15.92 -10.08 -14.54
N MET A 208 15.00 -11.05 -14.54
CA MET A 208 13.57 -10.81 -14.62
C MET A 208 12.88 -11.65 -13.57
N THR A 209 12.13 -11.03 -12.66
CA THR A 209 11.25 -11.75 -11.74
C THR A 209 10.07 -12.34 -12.50
N MET A 210 9.81 -13.63 -12.28
CA MET A 210 8.77 -14.38 -12.98
C MET A 210 7.95 -15.19 -11.98
N GLY A 211 6.63 -15.21 -12.17
CA GLY A 211 5.76 -16.19 -11.51
C GLY A 211 5.94 -17.56 -12.14
N VAL A 212 6.01 -18.61 -11.31
CA VAL A 212 6.11 -20.00 -11.76
C VAL A 212 4.95 -20.81 -11.20
N VAL A 213 4.34 -21.64 -12.03
CA VAL A 213 3.39 -22.65 -11.61
C VAL A 213 4.11 -23.99 -11.70
N LEU A 214 4.21 -24.68 -10.57
CA LEU A 214 4.73 -26.04 -10.55
C LEU A 214 3.62 -26.96 -11.07
N GLU A 215 3.87 -27.65 -12.18
CA GLU A 215 3.02 -28.77 -12.57
C GLU A 215 3.23 -29.90 -11.56
N ASP A 216 2.14 -30.58 -11.19
CA ASP A 216 2.23 -31.75 -10.32
C ASP A 216 3.24 -32.74 -10.91
N GLY A 217 4.31 -33.03 -10.17
CA GLY A 217 5.13 -34.20 -10.46
C GLY A 217 4.28 -35.46 -10.34
N PRO A 218 4.69 -36.61 -10.94
CA PRO A 218 3.98 -37.87 -10.72
C PRO A 218 3.84 -38.08 -9.21
N GLY A 219 2.59 -38.18 -8.75
CA GLY A 219 2.17 -37.93 -7.38
C GLY A 219 3.02 -38.59 -6.29
N PHE A 220 3.16 -37.88 -5.17
CA PHE A 220 3.59 -38.47 -3.91
C PHE A 220 2.48 -39.33 -3.31
#